data_AF-A0A3M8P322-F1
#
_entry.id   AF-A0A3M8P322-F1
#
_cell.length_a   1.000
_cell.length_b   1.000
_cell.length_c   1.000
_cell.angle_alpha   90.00
_cell.angle_beta   90.00
_cell.angle_gamma   90.00
#
_symmetry.space_group_name_H-M   'P 1'
#
loop_
_entity.id
_entity.type
_entity.pdbx_description
1 polymer ?
#
loop_
_entity_poly.entity_id
_entity_poly.type
_entity_poly.pdbx_seq_one_letter_code
_entity_poly.pdbx_strand_id
1 'polypeptide(L)'
;MKYFTKEWYDEMQVSGFLAFHETVEEWEEELAYYKEEGIDYEEINRRNLEDIRADLLKFLPEPFYPYIQDGTISTGFPSLELREMAKQWEREHEARLEALGDEYSRHYDSIKNRLPAGAIQLMEQSLHDATVISVEKAQEEMLIIKLDCSGGFHYFTDIQLTFTGVTEADIPTEFAGAWWLYNEIYLTEHGFELHVLFDSPMVEAKIIAQDVTIKIMD
;
A
#
# COMPACT_ATOMS: atom_id res chain seq x y z
N MET A 1 13.30 -9.11 9.12
CA MET A 1 12.82 -7.71 9.13
C MET A 1 11.67 -7.66 8.15
N LYS A 2 10.57 -6.96 8.46
CA LYS A 2 9.48 -6.72 7.49
C LYS A 2 9.71 -5.36 6.82
N TYR A 3 9.45 -5.24 5.52
CA TYR A 3 9.69 -4.05 4.73
C TYR A 3 8.37 -3.30 4.45
N PHE A 4 7.38 -3.98 3.86
CA PHE A 4 6.11 -3.33 3.44
C PHE A 4 4.99 -3.55 4.46
N THR A 5 5.11 -2.89 5.61
CA THR A 5 4.15 -2.98 6.72
C THR A 5 3.01 -1.98 6.60
N LYS A 6 1.94 -2.17 7.38
CA LYS A 6 0.87 -1.17 7.53
C LYS A 6 1.43 0.16 8.02
N GLU A 7 2.32 0.14 9.02
CA GLU A 7 2.90 1.37 9.55
C GLU A 7 3.70 2.15 8.50
N TRP A 8 4.45 1.43 7.66
CA TRP A 8 5.14 2.02 6.51
C TRP A 8 4.15 2.63 5.50
N TYR A 9 3.05 1.94 5.21
CA TYR A 9 2.01 2.46 4.32
C TYR A 9 1.30 3.69 4.90
N ASP A 10 1.01 3.69 6.21
CA ASP A 10 0.42 4.83 6.91
C ASP A 10 1.34 6.07 6.83
N GLU A 11 2.67 5.90 6.99
CA GLU A 11 3.65 6.99 6.80
C GLU A 11 3.64 7.50 5.35
N MET A 12 3.50 6.60 4.36
CA MET A 12 3.43 6.99 2.96
C MET A 12 2.17 7.82 2.65
N GLN A 13 1.03 7.51 3.27
CA GLN A 13 -0.20 8.30 3.11
C GLN A 13 -0.03 9.74 3.62
N VAL A 14 0.77 9.95 4.67
CA VAL A 14 1.11 11.29 5.16
C VAL A 14 1.86 12.10 4.10
N SER A 15 2.73 11.48 3.30
CA SER A 15 3.43 12.17 2.20
C SER A 15 2.47 12.75 1.17
N GLY A 16 1.45 11.98 0.78
CA GLY A 16 0.42 12.44 -0.17
C GLY A 16 -0.34 13.67 0.35
N PHE A 17 -0.45 13.81 1.68
CA PHE A 17 -1.11 14.95 2.32
C PHE A 17 -0.28 16.24 2.32
N LEU A 18 1.02 16.15 1.99
CA LEU A 18 1.94 17.29 1.90
C LEU A 18 2.18 17.77 0.47
N ALA A 19 1.48 17.19 -0.51
CA ALA A 19 1.55 17.59 -1.90
C ALA A 19 0.82 18.94 -2.11
N PHE A 20 1.58 20.03 -2.04
CA PHE A 20 1.06 21.38 -2.18
C PHE A 20 1.22 21.94 -3.60
N HIS A 21 0.27 22.79 -4.01
CA HIS A 21 0.40 23.61 -5.22
C HIS A 21 1.67 24.47 -5.18
N GLU A 22 2.35 24.63 -6.32
CA GLU A 22 3.57 25.43 -6.41
C GLU A 22 3.24 26.93 -6.39
N THR A 23 2.09 27.29 -6.97
CA THR A 23 1.65 28.67 -7.19
C THR A 23 0.23 28.92 -6.66
N VAL A 24 -0.06 30.19 -6.36
CA VAL A 24 -1.40 30.60 -5.93
C VAL A 24 -2.40 30.42 -7.07
N GLU A 25 -1.95 30.67 -8.30
CA GLU A 25 -2.75 30.52 -9.52
C GLU A 25 -3.26 29.09 -9.70
N GLU A 26 -2.39 28.08 -9.58
CA GLU A 26 -2.79 26.66 -9.66
C GLU A 26 -3.83 26.30 -8.59
N TRP A 27 -3.63 26.78 -7.37
CA TRP A 27 -4.55 26.54 -6.26
C TRP A 27 -5.91 27.21 -6.50
N GLU A 28 -5.93 28.45 -7.00
CA GLU A 28 -7.17 29.17 -7.34
C GLU A 28 -7.91 28.52 -8.52
N GLU A 29 -7.20 27.99 -9.52
CA GLU A 29 -7.77 27.24 -10.63
C GLU A 29 -8.45 25.95 -10.15
N GLU A 30 -7.80 25.19 -9.25
CA GLU A 30 -8.38 23.97 -8.67
C GLU A 30 -9.65 24.29 -7.86
N LEU A 31 -9.61 25.33 -7.03
CA LEU A 31 -10.77 25.79 -6.27
C LEU A 31 -11.94 26.22 -7.16
N ALA A 32 -11.65 26.92 -8.26
CA ALA A 32 -12.66 27.33 -9.22
C ALA A 32 -13.32 26.10 -9.87
N TYR A 33 -12.53 25.11 -10.26
CA TYR A 33 -13.04 23.85 -10.81
C TYR A 33 -13.98 23.12 -9.85
N TYR A 34 -13.58 22.88 -8.59
CA TYR A 34 -14.45 22.21 -7.63
C TYR A 34 -15.75 22.98 -7.40
N LYS A 35 -15.68 24.31 -7.33
CA LYS A 35 -16.85 25.15 -7.18
C LYS A 35 -17.81 25.04 -8.37
N GLU A 36 -17.29 24.96 -9.60
CA GLU A 36 -18.10 24.76 -10.82
C GLU A 36 -18.79 23.40 -10.82
N GLU A 37 -18.13 22.35 -10.33
CA GLU A 37 -18.68 21.00 -10.17
C GLU A 37 -19.63 20.87 -8.97
N GLY A 38 -19.84 21.94 -8.18
CA GLY A 38 -20.69 21.93 -6.99
C GLY A 38 -20.10 21.14 -5.83
N ILE A 39 -18.78 20.97 -5.82
CA ILE A 39 -18.01 20.26 -4.80
C ILE A 39 -17.52 21.25 -3.75
N ASP A 40 -17.79 20.95 -2.48
CA ASP A 40 -17.28 21.72 -1.34
C ASP A 40 -15.87 21.21 -0.98
N TYR A 41 -14.86 21.78 -1.63
CA TYR A 41 -13.46 21.39 -1.45
C TYR A 41 -12.94 21.66 -0.02
N GLU A 42 -13.38 22.74 0.62
CA GLU A 42 -12.98 23.04 2.00
C GLU A 42 -13.51 21.99 2.98
N GLU A 43 -14.76 21.56 2.81
CA GLU A 43 -15.35 20.49 3.59
C GLU A 43 -14.66 19.14 3.34
N ILE A 44 -14.27 18.84 2.10
CA ILE A 44 -13.47 17.65 1.77
C ILE A 44 -12.13 17.69 2.53
N ASN A 45 -11.39 18.80 2.44
CA ASN A 45 -10.10 18.93 3.11
C ASN A 45 -10.23 18.84 4.63
N ARG A 46 -11.31 19.40 5.21
CA ARG A 46 -11.59 19.29 6.65
C ARG A 46 -11.81 17.84 7.07
N ARG A 47 -12.62 17.08 6.31
CA ARG A 47 -12.90 15.66 6.59
C ARG A 47 -11.65 14.80 6.42
N ASN A 48 -10.90 15.00 5.33
CA ASN A 48 -9.64 14.30 5.09
C ASN A 48 -8.64 14.56 6.22
N LEU A 49 -8.51 15.82 6.67
CA LEU A 49 -7.67 16.17 7.80
C LEU A 49 -8.12 15.47 9.09
N GLU A 50 -9.43 15.38 9.35
CA GLU A 50 -9.96 14.66 10.51
C GLU A 50 -9.60 13.18 10.49
N ASP A 51 -9.70 12.54 9.32
CA ASP A 51 -9.44 11.11 9.13
C ASP A 51 -7.95 10.78 9.32
N ILE A 52 -7.03 11.60 8.80
CA ILE A 52 -5.57 11.36 8.86
C ILE A 52 -4.86 12.07 10.02
N ARG A 53 -5.57 12.86 10.85
CA ARG A 53 -4.98 13.67 11.93
C ARG A 53 -4.03 12.89 12.84
N ALA A 54 -4.43 11.69 13.23
CA ALA A 54 -3.65 10.85 14.12
C ALA A 54 -2.29 10.46 13.50
N ASP A 55 -2.30 10.12 12.21
CA ASP A 55 -1.11 9.73 11.47
C ASP A 55 -0.21 10.94 11.19
N LEU A 56 -0.78 12.11 10.85
CA LEU A 56 -0.01 13.36 10.73
C LEU A 56 0.76 13.67 12.02
N LEU A 57 0.11 13.56 13.18
CA LEU A 57 0.75 13.81 14.48
C LEU A 57 1.79 12.73 14.83
N LYS A 58 1.60 11.50 14.36
CA LYS A 58 2.50 10.38 14.59
C LYS A 58 3.79 10.50 13.76
N PHE A 59 3.67 10.83 12.48
CA PHE A 59 4.78 10.74 11.52
C PHE A 59 5.46 12.08 11.22
N LEU A 60 4.75 13.20 11.37
CA LEU A 60 5.36 14.52 11.16
C LEU A 60 6.05 15.02 12.43
N PRO A 61 7.18 15.73 12.29
CA PRO A 61 7.87 16.30 13.44
C PRO A 61 7.07 17.47 14.05
N GLU A 62 7.35 17.77 15.32
CA GLU A 62 6.65 18.79 16.12
C GLU A 62 6.42 20.15 15.43
N PRO A 63 7.32 20.69 14.58
CA PRO A 63 7.07 21.94 13.87
C PRO A 63 5.80 21.96 13.02
N PHE A 64 5.29 20.80 12.55
CA PHE A 64 4.04 20.71 11.79
C PHE A 64 2.79 20.82 12.69
N TYR A 65 2.92 20.57 14.00
CA TYR A 65 1.77 20.42 14.89
C TYR A 65 0.84 21.64 14.96
N PRO A 66 1.33 22.90 14.97
CA PRO A 66 0.45 24.05 14.89
C PRO A 66 -0.47 24.03 13.66
N TYR A 67 0.09 23.74 12.48
CA TYR A 67 -0.66 23.69 11.21
C TYR A 67 -1.68 22.54 11.17
N ILE A 68 -1.37 21.41 11.82
CA ILE A 68 -2.31 20.29 11.97
C ILE A 68 -3.45 20.67 12.91
N GLN A 69 -3.14 21.32 14.03
CA GLN A 69 -4.11 21.67 15.07
C GLN A 69 -5.08 22.76 14.61
N ASP A 70 -4.59 23.79 13.93
CA ASP A 70 -5.42 24.87 13.41
C ASP A 70 -6.02 24.60 12.03
N GLY A 71 -5.59 23.52 11.37
CA GLY A 71 -6.10 23.06 10.07
C GLY A 71 -5.45 23.69 8.86
N THR A 72 -4.54 24.64 9.05
CA THR A 72 -3.86 25.35 7.95
C THR A 72 -2.93 24.46 7.12
N ILE A 73 -2.64 23.24 7.59
CA ILE A 73 -1.92 22.23 6.79
C ILE A 73 -2.70 21.80 5.54
N SER A 74 -4.03 21.88 5.54
CA SER A 74 -4.89 21.42 4.43
C SER A 74 -5.88 22.48 3.94
N THR A 75 -5.83 23.70 4.48
CA THR A 75 -6.74 24.79 4.10
C THR A 75 -5.97 26.01 3.65
N GLY A 76 -6.38 26.59 2.52
CA GLY A 76 -5.71 27.77 1.96
C GLY A 76 -4.42 27.43 1.20
N PHE A 77 -3.85 28.44 0.55
CA PHE A 77 -2.52 28.34 -0.02
C PHE A 77 -1.47 28.32 1.11
N PRO A 78 -0.57 27.32 1.16
CA PRO A 78 0.34 27.14 2.29
C PRO A 78 1.41 28.24 2.35
N SER A 79 1.83 28.54 3.58
CA SER A 79 2.92 29.50 3.81
C SER A 79 4.25 29.00 3.22
N LEU A 80 5.18 29.92 2.94
CA LEU A 80 6.51 29.53 2.48
C LEU A 80 7.22 28.60 3.48
N GLU A 81 7.06 28.87 4.78
CA GLU A 81 7.62 28.05 5.85
C GLU A 81 7.09 26.62 5.82
N LEU A 82 5.77 26.44 5.73
CA LEU A 82 5.14 25.12 5.66
C LEU A 82 5.56 24.35 4.40
N ARG A 83 5.65 25.02 3.24
CA ARG A 83 6.10 24.38 2.00
C ARG A 83 7.55 23.92 2.07
N GLU A 84 8.45 24.72 2.64
CA GLU A 84 9.85 24.32 2.77
C GLU A 84 10.04 23.20 3.80
N MET A 85 9.25 23.21 4.87
CA MET A 85 9.19 22.09 5.83
C MET A 85 8.70 20.80 5.15
N ALA A 86 7.62 20.87 4.38
CA ALA A 86 7.07 19.72 3.65
C ALA A 86 8.08 19.14 2.65
N LYS A 87 8.70 20.00 1.81
CA LYS A 87 9.76 19.57 0.87
C LYS A 87 10.94 18.91 1.58
N GLN A 88 11.36 19.43 2.73
CA GLN A 88 12.46 18.82 3.48
C GLN A 88 12.07 17.43 3.99
N TRP A 89 10.88 17.31 4.59
CA TRP A 89 10.38 16.04 5.10
C TRP A 89 10.20 15.01 3.97
N GLU A 90 9.64 15.43 2.83
CA GLU A 90 9.42 14.60 1.65
C GLU A 90 10.75 14.05 1.11
N ARG A 91 11.78 14.90 0.93
CA ARG A 91 13.12 14.44 0.52
C ARG A 91 13.71 13.40 1.47
N GLU A 92 13.57 13.60 2.78
CA GLU A 92 14.05 12.64 3.78
C GLU A 92 13.25 11.34 3.77
N HIS A 93 11.94 11.43 3.55
CA HIS A 93 11.03 10.30 3.46
C HIS A 93 11.31 9.47 2.20
N GLU A 94 11.41 10.10 1.02
CA GLU A 94 11.80 9.46 -0.24
C GLU A 94 13.12 8.71 -0.11
N ALA A 95 14.13 9.31 0.52
CA ALA A 95 15.42 8.66 0.74
C ALA A 95 15.30 7.41 1.64
N ARG A 96 14.40 7.42 2.65
CA ARG A 96 14.11 6.23 3.46
C ARG A 96 13.38 5.16 2.67
N LEU A 97 12.39 5.54 1.85
CA LEU A 97 11.64 4.62 0.99
C LEU A 97 12.55 3.94 -0.03
N GLU A 98 13.41 4.70 -0.71
CA GLU A 98 14.38 4.19 -1.67
C GLU A 98 15.32 3.19 -0.99
N ALA A 99 15.92 3.56 0.14
CA ALA A 99 16.82 2.68 0.88
C ALA A 99 16.15 1.37 1.33
N LEU A 100 14.89 1.43 1.76
CA LEU A 100 14.10 0.27 2.17
C LEU A 100 13.81 -0.66 0.98
N GLY A 101 13.35 -0.10 -0.15
CA GLY A 101 13.10 -0.85 -1.38
C GLY A 101 14.37 -1.52 -1.91
N ASP A 102 15.48 -0.80 -1.88
CA ASP A 102 16.82 -1.30 -2.20
C ASP A 102 17.25 -2.48 -1.32
N GLU A 103 16.99 -2.38 -0.01
CA GLU A 103 17.31 -3.44 0.93
C GLU A 103 16.46 -4.68 0.67
N TYR A 104 15.15 -4.50 0.45
CA TYR A 104 14.26 -5.61 0.11
C TYR A 104 14.65 -6.26 -1.22
N SER A 105 14.99 -5.46 -2.24
CA SER A 105 15.45 -5.97 -3.54
C SER A 105 16.70 -6.85 -3.38
N ARG A 106 17.70 -6.39 -2.61
CA ARG A 106 18.89 -7.20 -2.28
C ARG A 106 18.54 -8.46 -1.52
N HIS A 107 17.59 -8.38 -0.59
CA HIS A 107 17.11 -9.55 0.14
C HIS A 107 16.50 -10.58 -0.83
N TYR A 108 15.53 -10.18 -1.63
CA TYR A 108 14.84 -11.03 -2.59
C TYR A 108 15.83 -11.68 -3.56
N ASP A 109 16.75 -10.91 -4.15
CA ASP A 109 17.77 -11.43 -5.07
C ASP A 109 18.66 -12.52 -4.41
N SER A 110 18.96 -12.38 -3.12
CA SER A 110 19.76 -13.36 -2.37
C SER A 110 19.05 -14.71 -2.14
N ILE A 111 17.72 -14.73 -2.15
CA ILE A 111 16.91 -15.93 -1.91
C ILE A 111 16.26 -16.49 -3.18
N LYS A 112 16.09 -15.67 -4.23
CA LYS A 112 15.32 -15.96 -5.45
C LYS A 112 15.58 -17.34 -6.04
N ASN A 113 16.85 -17.70 -6.24
CA ASN A 113 17.22 -18.98 -6.88
C ASN A 113 16.91 -20.23 -6.02
N ARG A 114 16.45 -20.05 -4.79
CA ARG A 114 16.04 -21.12 -3.87
C ARG A 114 14.52 -21.18 -3.66
N LEU A 115 13.79 -20.19 -4.17
CA LEU A 115 12.33 -20.17 -4.09
C LEU A 115 11.72 -21.13 -5.13
N PRO A 116 10.53 -21.70 -4.86
CA PRO A 116 9.75 -22.40 -5.86
C PRO A 116 9.43 -21.52 -7.07
N ALA A 117 9.31 -22.12 -8.26
CA ALA A 117 9.10 -21.37 -9.49
C ALA A 117 7.82 -20.51 -9.47
N GLY A 118 6.74 -21.02 -8.88
CA GLY A 118 5.51 -20.25 -8.77
C GLY A 118 5.59 -19.11 -7.75
N ALA A 119 6.41 -19.26 -6.70
CA ALA A 119 6.70 -18.18 -5.77
C ALA A 119 7.51 -17.04 -6.44
N ILE A 120 8.48 -17.39 -7.28
CA ILE A 120 9.21 -16.40 -8.11
C ILE A 120 8.23 -15.69 -9.05
N GLN A 121 7.36 -16.45 -9.73
CA GLN A 121 6.36 -15.90 -10.62
C GLN A 121 5.43 -14.92 -9.90
N LEU A 122 4.95 -15.27 -8.70
CA LEU A 122 4.11 -14.43 -7.85
C LEU A 122 4.77 -13.10 -7.50
N MET A 123 6.09 -13.11 -7.25
CA MET A 123 6.83 -11.89 -6.90
C MET A 123 7.14 -11.01 -8.12
N GLU A 124 7.38 -11.61 -9.28
CA GLU A 124 7.75 -10.87 -10.50
C GLU A 124 6.55 -10.37 -11.30
N GLN A 125 5.38 -10.99 -11.12
CA GLN A 125 4.14 -10.63 -11.78
C GLN A 125 3.25 -9.89 -10.79
N SER A 126 3.34 -8.55 -10.79
CA SER A 126 2.69 -7.70 -9.81
C SER A 126 1.20 -7.98 -9.69
N LEU A 127 0.75 -8.12 -8.45
CA LEU A 127 -0.66 -8.19 -8.06
C LEU A 127 -1.15 -6.86 -7.46
N HIS A 128 -0.36 -5.78 -7.52
CA HIS A 128 -0.80 -4.47 -7.04
C HIS A 128 -2.14 -4.07 -7.70
N ASP A 129 -3.10 -3.65 -6.88
CA ASP A 129 -4.50 -3.33 -7.20
C ASP A 129 -5.36 -4.51 -7.65
N ALA A 130 -4.87 -5.75 -7.56
CA ALA A 130 -5.73 -6.92 -7.73
C ALA A 130 -6.75 -6.99 -6.59
N THR A 131 -8.02 -7.23 -6.93
CA THR A 131 -9.11 -7.31 -5.95
C THR A 131 -9.40 -8.76 -5.58
N VAL A 132 -9.51 -9.05 -4.29
CA VAL A 132 -9.88 -10.38 -3.80
C VAL A 132 -11.32 -10.71 -4.17
N ILE A 133 -11.51 -11.79 -4.93
CA ILE A 133 -12.84 -12.36 -5.25
C ILE A 133 -13.26 -13.33 -4.15
N SER A 134 -12.37 -14.26 -3.79
CA SER A 134 -12.64 -15.24 -2.72
C SER A 134 -11.36 -15.79 -2.10
N VAL A 135 -11.47 -16.24 -0.85
CA VAL A 135 -10.44 -16.96 -0.10
C VAL A 135 -11.03 -18.28 0.40
N GLU A 136 -10.45 -19.40 -0.02
CA GLU A 136 -10.96 -20.74 0.24
C GLU A 136 -9.86 -21.62 0.86
N LYS A 137 -10.05 -22.08 2.10
CA LYS A 137 -9.18 -23.08 2.75
C LYS A 137 -9.63 -24.49 2.34
N ALA A 138 -9.25 -24.90 1.14
CA ALA A 138 -9.77 -26.08 0.46
C ALA A 138 -8.97 -27.35 0.84
N GLN A 139 -9.41 -28.09 1.86
CA GLN A 139 -8.74 -29.31 2.42
C GLN A 139 -7.49 -29.01 3.29
N GLU A 140 -6.96 -30.04 3.98
CA GLU A 140 -5.74 -29.91 4.79
C GLU A 140 -4.58 -29.40 3.92
N GLU A 141 -3.87 -28.38 4.41
CA GLU A 141 -2.67 -27.80 3.79
C GLU A 141 -2.83 -27.13 2.40
N MET A 142 -4.03 -26.68 2.03
CA MET A 142 -4.25 -25.95 0.78
C MET A 142 -5.07 -24.67 0.99
N LEU A 143 -4.62 -23.59 0.35
CA LEU A 143 -5.28 -22.29 0.33
C LEU A 143 -5.45 -21.83 -1.13
N ILE A 144 -6.66 -21.45 -1.49
CA ILE A 144 -6.99 -20.92 -2.81
C ILE A 144 -7.44 -19.47 -2.65
N ILE A 145 -6.85 -18.57 -3.43
CA ILE A 145 -7.26 -17.16 -3.51
C ILE A 145 -7.60 -16.87 -4.97
N LYS A 146 -8.80 -16.36 -5.21
CA LYS A 146 -9.20 -15.86 -6.54
C LYS A 146 -9.12 -14.35 -6.53
N LEU A 147 -8.52 -13.80 -7.57
CA LEU A 147 -8.27 -12.37 -7.71
C LEU A 147 -8.83 -11.88 -9.05
N ASP A 148 -9.45 -10.71 -9.04
CA ASP A 148 -9.73 -9.90 -10.22
C ASP A 148 -8.51 -9.00 -10.43
N CYS A 149 -7.77 -9.22 -11.52
CA CYS A 149 -6.61 -8.40 -11.87
C CYS A 149 -6.89 -7.44 -13.04
N SER A 150 -8.16 -7.18 -13.38
CA SER A 150 -8.53 -6.27 -14.48
C SER A 150 -8.07 -4.82 -14.25
N GLY A 151 -8.03 -4.39 -12.98
CA GLY A 151 -7.49 -3.10 -12.56
C GLY A 151 -5.98 -3.08 -12.25
N GLY A 152 -5.32 -4.24 -12.30
CA GLY A 152 -3.89 -4.35 -11.96
C GLY A 152 -2.95 -4.04 -13.12
N PHE A 153 -1.66 -4.34 -12.94
CA PHE A 153 -0.60 -3.97 -13.89
C PHE A 153 -0.06 -5.10 -14.77
N HIS A 154 -0.50 -6.35 -14.55
CA HIS A 154 0.10 -7.52 -15.22
C HIS A 154 -0.89 -8.47 -15.89
N TYR A 155 -1.79 -9.10 -15.13
CA TYR A 155 -2.64 -10.16 -15.68
C TYR A 155 -3.84 -9.63 -16.47
N PHE A 156 -4.41 -8.49 -16.07
CA PHE A 156 -5.58 -7.85 -16.72
C PHE A 156 -6.81 -8.77 -16.87
N THR A 157 -6.90 -9.83 -16.06
CA THR A 157 -7.97 -10.83 -16.04
C THR A 157 -8.00 -11.53 -14.70
N ASP A 158 -9.03 -12.33 -14.44
CA ASP A 158 -9.12 -13.12 -13.22
C ASP A 158 -8.04 -14.20 -13.16
N ILE A 159 -7.47 -14.40 -11.97
CA ILE A 159 -6.52 -15.48 -11.71
C ILE A 159 -6.91 -16.25 -10.44
N GLN A 160 -6.44 -17.49 -10.37
CA GLN A 160 -6.47 -18.29 -9.16
C GLN A 160 -5.05 -18.59 -8.69
N LEU A 161 -4.75 -18.17 -7.47
CA LEU A 161 -3.59 -18.60 -6.70
C LEU A 161 -3.96 -19.87 -5.93
N THR A 162 -3.17 -20.92 -6.06
CA THR A 162 -3.34 -22.16 -5.29
C THR A 162 -2.04 -22.46 -4.54
N PHE A 163 -2.05 -22.22 -3.24
CA PHE A 163 -0.96 -22.52 -2.33
C PHE A 163 -1.09 -23.95 -1.81
N THR A 164 0.01 -24.68 -1.77
CA THR A 164 0.06 -26.08 -1.32
C THR A 164 1.10 -26.28 -0.21
N GLY A 165 0.89 -27.28 0.63
CA GLY A 165 1.72 -27.50 1.82
C GLY A 165 1.62 -26.32 2.80
N VAL A 166 0.43 -25.72 2.90
CA VAL A 166 0.15 -24.57 3.76
C VAL A 166 0.20 -24.99 5.23
N THR A 167 1.11 -24.40 5.99
CA THR A 167 1.24 -24.66 7.44
C THR A 167 0.66 -23.53 8.28
N GLU A 168 0.57 -22.32 7.71
CA GLU A 168 0.02 -21.13 8.36
C GLU A 168 -0.62 -20.23 7.30
N ALA A 169 -1.81 -19.68 7.61
CA ALA A 169 -2.52 -18.77 6.72
C ALA A 169 -3.44 -17.85 7.53
N ASP A 170 -2.91 -16.69 7.88
CA ASP A 170 -3.56 -15.63 8.67
C ASP A 170 -4.27 -14.63 7.77
N ILE A 171 -4.99 -15.14 6.77
CA ILE A 171 -5.84 -14.37 5.87
C ILE A 171 -7.32 -14.60 6.25
N PRO A 172 -8.16 -13.54 6.34
CA PRO A 172 -9.59 -13.70 6.59
C PRO A 172 -10.29 -14.44 5.44
N THR A 173 -11.33 -15.22 5.75
CA THR A 173 -12.11 -15.94 4.71
C THR A 173 -13.20 -15.07 4.10
N GLU A 174 -13.81 -14.19 4.89
CA GLU A 174 -14.74 -13.16 4.43
C GLU A 174 -13.93 -11.90 4.08
N PHE A 175 -13.20 -11.96 2.97
CA PHE A 175 -12.21 -10.95 2.58
C PHE A 175 -12.35 -10.48 1.12
N ALA A 176 -13.51 -10.72 0.53
CA ALA A 176 -13.82 -10.28 -0.82
C ALA A 176 -13.88 -8.74 -0.88
N GLY A 177 -13.37 -8.17 -1.96
CA GLY A 177 -13.30 -6.72 -2.19
C GLY A 177 -12.01 -6.06 -1.72
N ALA A 178 -11.18 -6.75 -0.93
CA ALA A 178 -9.89 -6.21 -0.49
C ALA A 178 -8.90 -6.09 -1.65
N TRP A 179 -8.08 -5.04 -1.67
CA TRP A 179 -7.05 -4.81 -2.68
C TRP A 179 -5.70 -5.32 -2.23
N TRP A 180 -4.99 -6.00 -3.10
CA TRP A 180 -3.61 -6.41 -2.88
C TRP A 180 -2.70 -5.21 -3.15
N LEU A 181 -2.00 -4.70 -2.13
CA LEU A 181 -1.12 -3.54 -2.27
C LEU A 181 0.33 -3.99 -2.49
N TYR A 182 0.93 -4.56 -1.45
CA TYR A 182 2.34 -4.90 -1.43
C TYR A 182 2.53 -6.32 -0.92
N ASN A 183 3.63 -6.96 -1.34
CA ASN A 183 4.00 -8.25 -0.83
C ASN A 183 5.51 -8.41 -0.73
N GLU A 184 5.90 -9.21 0.24
CA GLU A 184 7.29 -9.60 0.47
C GLU A 184 7.37 -11.09 0.78
N ILE A 185 8.48 -11.71 0.38
CA ILE A 185 8.67 -13.16 0.51
C ILE A 185 9.99 -13.50 1.21
N TYR A 186 9.95 -14.54 2.02
CA TYR A 186 11.09 -15.06 2.76
C TYR A 186 11.22 -16.56 2.53
N LEU A 187 12.47 -17.04 2.44
CA LEU A 187 12.74 -18.47 2.33
C LEU A 187 12.56 -19.15 3.69
N THR A 188 11.92 -20.33 3.71
CA THR A 188 11.83 -21.20 4.88
C THR A 188 12.53 -22.54 4.62
N GLU A 189 12.57 -23.44 5.60
CA GLU A 189 13.17 -24.78 5.43
C GLU A 189 12.43 -25.64 4.38
N HIS A 190 11.11 -25.44 4.25
CA HIS A 190 10.23 -26.28 3.44
C HIS A 190 9.51 -25.53 2.30
N GLY A 191 9.80 -24.25 2.10
CA GLY A 191 9.15 -23.43 1.08
C GLY A 191 9.40 -21.95 1.32
N PHE A 192 8.32 -21.20 1.52
CA PHE A 192 8.39 -19.76 1.72
C PHE A 192 7.35 -19.24 2.72
N GLU A 193 7.60 -18.04 3.20
CA GLU A 193 6.70 -17.21 3.99
C GLU A 193 6.42 -15.94 3.18
N LEU A 194 5.16 -15.74 2.83
CA LEU A 194 4.66 -14.58 2.10
C LEU A 194 3.93 -13.66 3.08
N HIS A 195 4.31 -12.39 3.11
CA HIS A 195 3.52 -11.34 3.74
C HIS A 195 2.87 -10.51 2.66
N VAL A 196 1.60 -10.19 2.85
CA VAL A 196 0.81 -9.37 1.94
C VAL A 196 0.14 -8.27 2.72
N LEU A 197 0.31 -7.04 2.26
CA LEU A 197 -0.49 -5.92 2.73
C LEU A 197 -1.69 -5.76 1.81
N PHE A 198 -2.88 -5.87 2.41
CA PHE A 198 -4.15 -5.61 1.76
C PHE A 198 -4.74 -4.30 2.23
N ASP A 199 -5.57 -3.66 1.40
CA ASP A 199 -6.41 -2.53 1.76
C ASP A 199 -7.91 -2.84 1.59
N SER A 200 -8.77 -2.07 2.27
CA SER A 200 -10.22 -2.17 2.22
C SER A 200 -10.76 -3.59 2.53
N PRO A 201 -10.45 -4.16 3.72
CA PRO A 201 -9.83 -3.51 4.87
C PRO A 201 -8.30 -3.66 4.96
N MET A 202 -7.65 -2.72 5.64
CA MET A 202 -6.21 -2.71 5.85
C MET A 202 -5.73 -3.88 6.73
N VAL A 203 -5.05 -4.88 6.14
CA VAL A 203 -4.62 -6.11 6.81
C VAL A 203 -3.23 -6.54 6.35
N GLU A 204 -2.35 -6.86 7.30
CA GLU A 204 -1.13 -7.64 7.05
C GLU A 204 -1.45 -9.13 7.17
N ALA A 205 -1.51 -9.82 6.04
CA ALA A 205 -1.70 -11.26 5.99
C ALA A 205 -0.35 -11.99 5.90
N LYS A 206 -0.27 -13.16 6.54
CA LYS A 206 0.88 -14.06 6.46
C LYS A 206 0.44 -15.42 5.93
N ILE A 207 1.20 -15.96 4.97
CA ILE A 207 0.98 -17.29 4.39
C ILE A 207 2.31 -18.04 4.38
N ILE A 208 2.38 -19.19 5.04
CA ILE A 208 3.53 -20.12 4.93
C ILE A 208 3.10 -21.32 4.11
N ALA A 209 3.77 -21.54 2.98
CA ALA A 209 3.45 -22.61 2.03
C ALA A 209 4.72 -23.24 1.42
N GLN A 210 4.58 -24.44 0.88
CA GLN A 210 5.66 -25.12 0.15
C GLN A 210 5.78 -24.60 -1.28
N ASP A 211 4.64 -24.38 -1.94
CA ASP A 211 4.58 -23.90 -3.32
C ASP A 211 3.29 -23.09 -3.56
N VAL A 212 3.25 -22.36 -4.67
CA VAL A 212 2.06 -21.67 -5.17
C VAL A 212 1.98 -21.85 -6.67
N THR A 213 0.77 -22.04 -7.20
CA THR A 213 0.53 -22.07 -8.64
C THR A 213 -0.44 -20.98 -9.04
N ILE A 214 -0.21 -20.39 -10.21
CA ILE A 214 -1.03 -19.31 -10.75
C ILE A 214 -1.72 -19.82 -11.99
N LYS A 215 -3.06 -19.78 -11.98
CA LYS A 215 -3.89 -20.17 -13.12
C LYS A 215 -4.66 -18.95 -13.60
N ILE A 216 -4.46 -18.56 -14.85
CA ILE A 216 -5.30 -17.57 -15.54
C ILE A 216 -6.69 -18.18 -15.76
N MET A 217 -7.73 -17.42 -15.45
CA MET A 217 -9.11 -17.82 -15.69
C MET A 217 -9.62 -17.22 -17.01
N ASP A 218 -10.37 -18.05 -17.75
CA ASP A 218 -11.03 -17.69 -19.01
C ASP A 218 -12.44 -17.14 -18.77
#